data_AF-A0A7J4U4F4-F1
#
_entry.id   AF-A0A7J4U4F4-F1
#
_cell.length_a   1.000
_cell.length_b   1.000
_cell.length_c   1.000
_cell.angle_alpha   90.00
_cell.angle_beta   90.00
_cell.angle_gamma   90.00
#
_symmetry.space_group_name_H-M   'P 1'
#
loop_
_entity.id
_entity.type
_entity.pdbx_description
1 polymer ?
#
loop_
_entity_poly.entity_id
_entity_poly.type
_entity_poly.pdbx_seq_one_letter_code
_entity_poly.pdbx_strand_id
1 'polypeptide(L)' 'MEQPYTFLGFEIPQLTQLVGGALVLEGVGFYLGTGMESLTALIPGFVGLPLLLLGV' A
#
# COMPACT_ATOMS: atom_id res chain seq x y z
N MET A 1 -3.75 -10.98 29.15
CA MET A 1 -3.30 -10.04 28.11
C MET A 1 -3.55 -10.72 26.79
N GLU A 2 -4.40 -10.15 25.93
CA GLU A 2 -4.63 -10.70 24.59
C GLU A 2 -3.31 -10.67 23.82
N GLN A 3 -2.95 -11.78 23.18
CA GLN A 3 -1.74 -11.79 22.34
C GLN A 3 -2.02 -10.93 21.11
N PRO A 4 -1.10 -10.03 20.73
CA PRO A 4 -1.28 -9.24 19.51
C PRO A 4 -1.41 -10.20 18.32
N TYR A 5 -2.46 -10.01 17.52
CA TYR A 5 -2.68 -10.82 16.33
C TYR A 5 -1.64 -10.42 15.27
N THR A 6 -0.65 -11.28 15.06
CA THR A 6 0.46 -11.05 14.14
C THR A 6 0.35 -11.96 12.91
N PHE A 7 0.75 -11.45 11.75
CA PHE A 7 0.91 -12.22 10.52
C PHE A 7 2.28 -11.93 9.91
N LEU A 8 3.01 -12.98 9.51
CA LEU A 8 4.39 -12.88 9.00
C LEU A 8 5.36 -12.13 9.93
N GLY A 9 5.11 -12.14 11.24
CA GLY A 9 5.93 -11.45 12.23
C GLY A 9 5.65 -9.95 12.38
N PHE A 10 4.65 -9.42 11.66
CA PHE A 10 4.15 -8.05 11.79
C PHE A 10 2.79 -8.03 12.47
N GLU A 11 2.49 -6.96 13.18
CA GLU A 11 1.11 -6.67 13.59
C GLU A 11 0.27 -6.30 12.35
N ILE A 12 -1.03 -6.58 12.37
CA ILE A 12 -1.90 -6.29 11.22
C ILE A 12 -1.86 -4.82 10.77
N PRO A 13 -1.85 -3.81 11.67
CA PRO A 13 -1.72 -2.42 11.24
C PRO A 13 -0.41 -2.15 10.50
N GLN A 14 0.71 -2.69 10.98
CA GLN A 14 2.02 -2.56 10.34
C GLN A 14 2.05 -3.20 8.96
N LEU A 15 1.48 -4.41 8.83
CA LEU A 15 1.36 -5.09 7.55
C LEU A 15 0.49 -4.30 6.57
N THR A 16 -0.60 -3.70 7.06
CA THR A 16 -1.51 -2.87 6.26
C THR A 16 -0.78 -1.66 5.70
N GLN A 17 0.04 -0.98 6.52
CA GLN A 17 0.87 0.13 6.07
C GLN A 17 1.91 -0.32 5.03
N LEU A 18 2.57 -1.46 5.23
CA LEU A 18 3.55 -2.01 4.28
C LEU A 18 2.92 -2.29 2.91
N VAL A 19 1.75 -2.95 2.89
CA VAL A 19 1.00 -3.22 1.65
C VAL A 19 0.56 -1.91 0.99
N GLY A 20 0.05 -0.96 1.79
CA GLY A 20 -0.32 0.36 1.30
C GLY A 20 0.85 1.09 0.61
N GLY A 21 2.02 1.08 1.24
CA GLY A 21 3.24 1.66 0.67
C GLY A 21 3.67 0.98 -0.63
N ALA A 22 3.62 -0.35 -0.69
CA ALA A 22 3.94 -1.10 -1.90
C ALA A 22 3.01 -0.73 -3.08
N LEU A 23 1.71 -0.61 -2.82
CA LEU A 23 0.71 -0.20 -3.82
C LEU A 23 0.90 1.25 -4.30
N VAL A 24 1.30 2.17 -3.41
CA VAL A 24 1.66 3.54 -3.79
C VAL A 24 2.88 3.56 -4.71
N LEU A 25 3.93 2.82 -4.35
CA LEU A 25 5.12 2.71 -5.17
C LEU A 25 4.83 2.06 -6.53
N GLU A 26 3.98 1.03 -6.57
CA GLU A 26 3.55 0.39 -7.81
C GLU A 26 2.78 1.35 -8.71
N GLY A 27 1.78 2.08 -8.18
CA GLY A 27 0.99 3.03 -8.97
C GLY A 27 1.85 4.15 -9.58
N VAL A 28 2.73 4.74 -8.77
CA VAL A 28 3.68 5.77 -9.24
C VAL A 28 4.67 5.16 -10.24
N GLY A 29 5.19 3.97 -9.95
CA GLY A 29 6.11 3.24 -10.81
C GLY A 29 5.52 2.90 -12.17
N PHE A 30 4.25 2.51 -12.24
CA PHE A 30 3.58 2.23 -13.50
C PHE A 30 3.30 3.49 -14.30
N TYR A 31 2.82 4.55 -13.64
CA TYR A 31 2.56 5.83 -14.28
C TYR A 31 3.81 6.41 -14.94
N LEU A 32 4.96 6.37 -14.25
CA LEU A 32 6.22 6.94 -14.75
C LEU A 32 7.05 5.95 -15.59
N GLY A 33 7.00 4.66 -15.27
CA GLY A 33 7.92 3.66 -15.81
C GLY A 33 7.48 3.02 -17.13
N THR A 34 6.17 3.05 -17.44
CA THR A 34 5.64 2.39 -18.65
C THR A 34 5.40 3.35 -19.81
N GLY A 35 5.55 4.67 -19.60
CA GLY A 35 5.17 5.70 -20.56
C GLY A 35 3.65 5.81 -20.79
N MET A 36 2.85 5.02 -20.08
CA MET A 36 1.39 5.13 -20.06
C MET A 36 0.97 6.12 -18.97
N GLU A 37 1.13 7.41 -19.26
CA GLU A 37 0.71 8.52 -18.39
C GLU A 37 -0.83 8.62 -18.32
N SER A 38 -1.45 7.64 -17.66
CA SER A 38 -2.89 7.57 -17.47
C SER A 38 -3.24 7.64 -15.98
N LEU A 39 -4.30 8.37 -15.65
CA LEU A 39 -4.86 8.37 -14.29
C LEU A 39 -5.26 6.98 -13.81
N THR A 40 -5.61 6.07 -14.73
CA THR A 40 -5.92 4.68 -14.37
C THR A 40 -4.69 3.88 -13.94
N ALA A 41 -3.48 4.26 -14.36
CA ALA A 41 -2.24 3.62 -13.89
C ALA A 41 -1.96 3.93 -12.41
N LEU A 42 -2.57 4.99 -11.86
CA LEU A 42 -2.47 5.39 -10.46
C LEU A 42 -3.48 4.68 -9.54
N ILE A 43 -4.37 3.81 -10.07
CA ILE A 43 -5.35 3.06 -9.26
C ILE A 43 -4.70 2.34 -8.07
N PRO A 44 -3.59 1.60 -8.23
CA PRO A 44 -2.91 1.00 -7.09
C PRO A 44 -2.56 2.04 -6.01
N GLY A 45 -2.06 3.22 -6.41
CA GLY A 45 -1.74 4.30 -5.48
C GLY A 45 -2.95 4.90 -4.78
N PHE A 46 -4.09 5.03 -5.46
CA PHE A 46 -5.33 5.50 -4.82
C PHE A 46 -5.88 4.52 -3.77
N VAL A 47 -5.63 3.22 -3.94
CA VAL A 47 -5.98 2.20 -2.95
C VAL A 47 -4.93 2.12 -1.84
N GLY A 48 -3.65 2.20 -2.20
CA GLY A 48 -2.52 2.10 -1.28
C GLY A 48 -2.39 3.28 -0.33
N LEU A 49 -2.69 4.50 -0.79
CA LEU A 49 -2.52 5.71 0.00
C LEU A 49 -3.39 5.74 1.27
N PRO A 50 -4.71 5.42 1.23
CA PRO A 50 -5.50 5.24 2.43
C PRO A 50 -4.95 4.17 3.38
N LEU A 51 -4.51 3.02 2.86
CA LEU A 51 -3.95 1.94 3.68
C LEU A 51 -2.67 2.36 4.39
N LEU A 52 -1.82 3.13 3.70
CA LEU A 52 -0.57 3.65 4.24
C LEU A 52 -0.81 4.70 5.34
N LEU A 53 -1.78 5.60 5.14
CA LEU A 53 -2.06 6.71 6.06
C LEU A 53 -2.94 6.31 7.24
N LEU A 54 -3.82 5.31 7.06
CA LEU A 54 -4.85 4.93 8.03
C LEU A 54 -4.65 3.53 8.62
N GLY A 55 -3.53 2.87 8.34
CA GLY A 55 -3.20 1.58 8.97
C GLY A 55 -2.93 1.77 10.46
N VAL A 56 -3.99 1.85 11.26
CA VAL A 56 -4.01 1.89 12.73
C VAL A 56 -4.83 0.73 13.27
#